data_AF-A0A1I4U654-F1
#
_entry.id   AF-A0A1I4U654-F1
#
_cell.length_a   1.000
_cell.length_b   1.000
_cell.length_c   1.000
_cell.angle_alpha   90.00
_cell.angle_beta   90.00
_cell.angle_gamma   90.00
#
_symmetry.space_group_name_H-M   'P 1'
#
loop_
_entity.id
_entity.type
_entity.pdbx_description
1 polymer ?
#
loop_
_entity_poly.entity_id
_entity_poly.type
_entity_poly.pdbx_seq_one_letter_code
_entity_poly.pdbx_strand_id
1 'polypeptide(L)'
;MGKHQKRISVPKSWQVSKKSNKWVTATRPGPHNKQQSIPLGVLLRDMLGIVDTRAEAKRVLSEGNILVDGVIRKDLRFPVGLLDVITIPLENVAYRMLLDRKGRLEVHKLEDVGANKLCRINGKTIIKGGAVQLNLNDGTNLLGSNDYKPKDSLILSLPDKNIVKHIKYEVGNLAMIVGGRHTGEIGTIKEINTVRSSKHNTVAISGDYEFETIEDFVVVIGEKEPDIKLGGEVVE
;
A
#
# COMPACT_ATOMS: atom_id res chain seq x y z
N MET A 1 18.56 4.03 17.74
CA MET A 1 17.71 4.09 16.52
C MET A 1 18.37 5.01 15.51
N GLY A 2 18.71 4.51 14.30
CA GLY A 2 19.51 5.26 13.34
C GLY A 2 18.74 6.43 12.73
N LYS A 3 19.14 7.67 13.03
CA LYS A 3 18.54 8.90 12.48
C LYS A 3 18.86 9.12 11.00
N HIS A 4 19.91 8.45 10.49
CA HIS A 4 20.45 8.63 9.15
C HIS A 4 20.41 7.31 8.37
N GLN A 5 20.16 7.40 7.06
CA GLN A 5 20.17 6.26 6.13
C GLN A 5 21.08 6.56 4.96
N LYS A 6 22.06 5.68 4.72
CA LYS A 6 22.90 5.77 3.52
C LYS A 6 22.06 5.42 2.29
N ARG A 7 22.30 6.09 1.16
CA ARG A 7 21.54 5.84 -0.08
C ARG A 7 21.78 4.44 -0.64
N ILE A 8 22.99 3.90 -0.43
CA ILE A 8 23.33 2.54 -0.85
C ILE A 8 22.51 1.45 -0.12
N SER A 9 22.11 1.73 1.14
CA SER A 9 21.31 0.83 1.98
C SER A 9 19.80 1.08 1.86
N VAL A 10 19.36 1.70 0.76
CA VAL A 10 17.94 1.86 0.46
C VAL A 10 17.35 0.51 0.02
N PRO A 11 16.12 0.17 0.45
CA PRO A 11 15.40 -1.01 -0.03
C PRO A 11 15.39 -1.08 -1.56
N LYS A 12 15.45 -2.29 -2.11
CA LYS A 12 15.37 -2.49 -3.57
C LYS A 12 14.02 -2.08 -4.16
N SER A 13 13.00 -1.96 -3.33
CA SER A 13 11.66 -1.51 -3.71
C SER A 13 11.63 -0.05 -4.16
N TRP A 14 12.58 0.79 -3.76
CA TRP A 14 12.60 2.19 -4.19
C TRP A 14 13.27 2.32 -5.56
N GLN A 15 12.58 2.97 -6.50
CA GLN A 15 13.11 3.25 -7.84
C GLN A 15 14.05 4.47 -7.83
N VAL A 16 15.11 4.43 -7.02
CA VAL A 16 16.03 5.57 -6.86
C VAL A 16 17.47 5.22 -7.16
N SER A 17 18.21 6.15 -7.77
CA SER A 17 19.64 5.95 -8.05
C SER A 17 20.44 5.89 -6.74
N LYS A 18 21.28 4.84 -6.60
CA LYS A 18 22.08 4.63 -5.38
C LYS A 18 23.37 5.46 -5.31
N LYS A 19 23.90 5.87 -6.47
CA LYS A 19 25.23 6.51 -6.62
C LYS A 19 25.20 8.03 -6.72
N SER A 20 24.06 8.67 -6.53
CA SER A 20 23.92 10.14 -6.65
C SER A 20 24.39 10.87 -5.39
N ASN A 21 23.89 10.50 -4.21
CA ASN A 21 24.24 11.15 -2.94
C ASN A 21 24.57 10.10 -1.86
N LYS A 22 25.40 10.47 -0.89
CA LYS A 22 25.78 9.58 0.23
C LYS A 22 24.58 9.21 1.12
N TRP A 23 23.69 10.18 1.37
CA TRP A 23 22.57 10.06 2.29
C TRP A 23 21.23 10.19 1.56
N VAL A 24 20.21 9.57 2.14
CA VAL A 24 18.82 9.71 1.71
C VAL A 24 17.93 10.05 2.90
N THR A 25 16.78 10.65 2.63
CA THR A 25 15.71 10.82 3.61
C THR A 25 15.25 9.44 4.08
N ALA A 26 15.39 9.15 5.37
CA ALA A 26 14.90 7.92 5.97
C ALA A 26 13.39 8.02 6.26
N THR A 27 12.65 6.93 6.07
CA THR A 27 11.26 6.81 6.53
C THR A 27 11.19 6.88 8.04
N ARG A 28 10.23 7.66 8.56
CA ARG A 28 9.85 7.61 9.96
C ARG A 28 8.94 6.41 10.22
N PRO A 29 8.86 5.91 11.47
CA PRO A 29 7.81 4.99 11.87
C PRO A 29 6.44 5.62 11.57
N GLY A 30 5.52 4.82 11.04
CA GLY A 30 4.20 5.27 10.62
C GLY A 30 3.35 4.09 10.14
N PRO A 31 2.37 4.35 9.25
CA PRO A 31 1.46 3.36 8.69
C PRO A 31 2.13 2.08 8.18
N HIS A 32 3.19 2.26 7.41
CA HIS A 32 3.83 1.18 6.64
C HIS A 32 5.23 0.87 7.14
N ASN A 33 5.67 -0.36 6.93
CA ASN A 33 7.03 -0.77 7.24
C ASN A 33 8.05 -0.08 6.32
N LYS A 34 9.32 -0.03 6.75
CA LYS A 34 10.37 0.69 6.01
C LYS A 34 10.70 0.06 4.66
N GLN A 35 10.50 -1.25 4.50
CA GLN A 35 10.86 -2.00 3.30
C GLN A 35 9.82 -1.85 2.19
N GLN A 36 8.54 -1.68 2.55
CA GLN A 36 7.40 -1.56 1.63
C GLN A 36 6.84 -0.13 1.56
N SER A 37 7.58 0.85 2.10
CA SER A 37 7.21 2.27 2.02
C SER A 37 8.34 3.13 1.52
N ILE A 38 7.97 4.26 0.93
CA ILE A 38 8.85 5.32 0.48
C ILE A 38 8.48 6.63 1.21
N PRO A 39 9.45 7.47 1.61
CA PRO A 39 9.14 8.72 2.29
C PRO A 39 8.64 9.75 1.28
N LEU A 40 7.65 10.55 1.67
CA LEU A 40 7.03 11.57 0.80
C LEU A 40 8.03 12.45 0.05
N GLY A 41 9.09 12.93 0.72
CA GLY A 41 10.07 13.78 0.06
C GLY A 41 10.90 13.09 -1.02
N VAL A 42 11.06 11.77 -0.95
CA VAL A 42 11.72 10.98 -2.01
C VAL A 42 10.73 10.70 -3.13
N LEU A 43 9.48 10.38 -2.80
CA LEU A 43 8.41 10.18 -3.77
C LEU A 43 8.22 11.41 -4.67
N LEU A 44 8.06 12.61 -4.07
CA LEU A 44 7.82 13.84 -4.83
C LEU A 44 8.98 14.25 -5.73
N ARG A 45 10.22 13.99 -5.30
CA ARG A 45 11.43 14.40 -6.01
C ARG A 45 11.88 13.37 -7.03
N ASP A 46 12.10 12.13 -6.57
CA ASP A 46 12.77 11.10 -7.36
C ASP A 46 11.79 10.26 -8.21
N MET A 47 10.48 10.21 -7.88
CA MET A 47 9.49 9.43 -8.65
C MET A 47 8.50 10.32 -9.42
N LEU A 48 7.94 11.35 -8.79
CA LEU A 48 6.97 12.23 -9.44
C LEU A 48 7.60 13.44 -10.15
N GLY A 49 8.85 13.80 -9.83
CA GLY A 49 9.55 14.92 -10.45
C GLY A 49 8.93 16.31 -10.22
N ILE A 50 8.03 16.46 -9.23
CA ILE A 50 7.32 17.73 -8.95
C ILE A 50 8.25 18.76 -8.30
N VAL A 51 9.27 18.30 -7.59
CA VAL A 51 10.24 19.13 -6.87
C VAL A 51 11.64 18.65 -7.17
N ASP A 52 12.60 19.56 -7.27
CA ASP A 52 14.00 19.22 -7.53
C ASP A 52 14.79 19.11 -6.21
N THR A 53 14.51 20.02 -5.29
CA THR A 53 15.27 20.15 -4.04
C THR A 53 14.49 19.69 -2.82
N ARG A 54 15.24 19.27 -1.79
CA ARG A 54 14.65 18.95 -0.48
C ARG A 54 13.98 20.17 0.16
N ALA A 55 14.46 21.38 -0.14
CA ALA A 55 13.91 22.62 0.40
C ALA A 55 12.52 22.90 -0.19
N GLU A 56 12.36 22.74 -1.51
CA GLU A 56 11.06 22.80 -2.18
C GLU A 56 10.10 21.74 -1.65
N ALA A 57 10.53 20.47 -1.56
CA ALA A 57 9.70 19.41 -1.01
C ALA A 57 9.18 19.75 0.40
N LYS A 58 10.04 20.35 1.24
CA LYS A 58 9.63 20.81 2.58
C LYS A 58 8.63 21.96 2.51
N ARG A 59 8.81 22.88 1.56
CA ARG A 59 7.91 24.03 1.35
C ARG A 59 6.52 23.56 0.93
N VAL A 60 6.42 22.76 -0.12
CA VAL A 60 5.14 22.21 -0.64
C VAL A 60 4.38 21.45 0.45
N LEU A 61 5.09 20.61 1.22
CA LEU A 61 4.48 19.88 2.35
C LEU A 61 4.05 20.82 3.49
N SER A 62 4.79 21.90 3.76
CA SER A 62 4.44 22.85 4.82
C SER A 62 3.20 23.67 4.48
N GLU A 63 3.05 24.02 3.20
CA GLU A 63 1.87 24.70 2.64
C GLU A 63 0.63 23.80 2.70
N GLY A 64 0.79 22.47 2.76
CA GLY A 64 -0.31 21.52 2.93
C GLY A 64 -0.97 21.09 1.61
N ASN A 65 -0.27 21.27 0.49
CA ASN A 65 -0.77 20.97 -0.85
C ASN A 65 -0.74 19.47 -1.21
N ILE A 66 -0.43 18.60 -0.25
CA ILE A 66 -0.29 17.16 -0.47
C ILE A 66 -1.09 16.43 0.60
N LEU A 67 -2.02 15.60 0.14
CA LEU A 67 -2.82 14.74 0.98
C LEU A 67 -2.44 13.29 0.72
N VAL A 68 -2.31 12.52 1.80
CA VAL A 68 -2.20 11.07 1.74
C VAL A 68 -3.43 10.49 2.40
N ASP A 69 -4.20 9.70 1.66
CA ASP A 69 -5.48 9.14 2.07
C ASP A 69 -6.46 10.23 2.56
N GLY A 70 -6.50 11.37 1.87
CA GLY A 70 -7.35 12.50 2.24
C GLY A 70 -6.89 13.30 3.47
N VAL A 71 -5.74 12.98 4.06
CA VAL A 71 -5.17 13.71 5.21
C VAL A 71 -3.96 14.53 4.76
N ILE A 72 -3.95 15.83 5.09
CA ILE A 72 -2.81 16.73 4.82
C ILE A 72 -1.57 16.23 5.57
N ARG A 73 -0.50 15.94 4.83
CA ARG A 73 0.78 15.50 5.41
C ARG A 73 1.86 16.55 5.22
N LYS A 74 2.43 17.03 6.34
CA LYS A 74 3.50 18.04 6.34
C LYS A 74 4.90 17.47 6.53
N ASP A 75 5.01 16.16 6.79
CA ASP A 75 6.29 15.53 7.12
C ASP A 75 6.95 14.90 5.89
N LEU A 76 8.16 15.38 5.56
CA LEU A 76 9.00 14.86 4.48
C LEU A 76 9.30 13.36 4.63
N ARG A 77 9.33 12.85 5.87
CA ARG A 77 9.70 11.47 6.20
C ARG A 77 8.50 10.54 6.36
N PHE A 78 7.29 11.04 6.13
CA PHE A 78 6.09 10.23 6.26
C PHE A 78 6.16 9.04 5.28
N PRO A 79 5.98 7.79 5.76
CA PRO A 79 6.04 6.62 4.90
C PRO A 79 4.72 6.47 4.13
N VAL A 80 4.83 6.48 2.80
CA VAL A 80 3.74 6.12 1.89
C VAL A 80 4.00 4.71 1.39
N GLY A 81 3.01 3.84 1.49
CA GLY A 81 3.14 2.43 1.14
C GLY A 81 2.16 2.01 0.07
N LEU A 82 2.06 0.69 -0.09
CA LEU A 82 1.16 0.06 -1.05
C LEU A 82 -0.31 0.48 -0.81
N LEU A 83 -1.03 0.75 -1.90
CA LEU A 83 -2.45 1.11 -1.97
C LEU A 83 -2.82 2.48 -1.40
N ASP A 84 -1.86 3.23 -0.83
CA ASP A 84 -2.09 4.61 -0.42
C ASP A 84 -2.41 5.49 -1.64
N VAL A 85 -3.31 6.45 -1.44
CA VAL A 85 -3.69 7.45 -2.44
C VAL A 85 -3.04 8.78 -2.09
N ILE A 86 -2.24 9.32 -3.02
CA ILE A 86 -1.64 10.65 -2.90
C ILE A 86 -2.44 11.61 -3.77
N THR A 87 -3.04 12.62 -3.16
CA THR A 87 -3.81 13.66 -3.84
C THR A 87 -3.08 14.98 -3.79
N ILE A 88 -3.01 15.65 -4.95
CA ILE A 88 -2.47 17.01 -5.10
C ILE A 88 -3.63 17.92 -5.53
N PRO A 89 -4.26 18.65 -4.59
CA PRO A 89 -5.44 19.47 -4.89
C PRO A 89 -5.17 20.59 -5.90
N LEU A 90 -3.95 21.15 -5.91
CA LEU A 90 -3.61 22.25 -6.80
C LEU A 90 -3.69 21.85 -8.28
N GLU A 91 -3.33 20.62 -8.60
CA GLU A 91 -3.34 20.10 -9.97
C GLU A 91 -4.58 19.24 -10.25
N ASN A 92 -5.41 19.00 -9.23
CA ASN A 92 -6.54 18.08 -9.28
C ASN A 92 -6.13 16.68 -9.77
N VAL A 93 -4.93 16.22 -9.38
CA VAL A 93 -4.40 14.90 -9.72
C VAL A 93 -4.33 14.03 -8.49
N ALA A 94 -4.69 12.75 -8.65
CA ALA A 94 -4.46 11.72 -7.66
C ALA A 94 -3.58 10.61 -8.22
N TYR A 95 -2.81 10.02 -7.33
CA TYR A 95 -1.91 8.92 -7.62
C TYR A 95 -2.14 7.79 -6.66
N ARG A 96 -1.92 6.56 -7.11
CA ARG A 96 -1.96 5.34 -6.29
C ARG A 96 -0.62 4.67 -6.31
N MET A 97 -0.16 4.26 -5.12
CA MET A 97 1.03 3.44 -4.98
C MET A 97 0.70 1.97 -5.23
N LEU A 98 1.35 1.35 -6.21
CA LEU A 98 1.29 -0.08 -6.48
C LEU A 98 2.69 -0.71 -6.48
N LEU A 99 2.71 -2.03 -6.70
CA LEU A 99 3.94 -2.80 -6.87
C LEU A 99 4.04 -3.30 -8.31
N ASP A 100 5.19 -3.08 -8.91
CA ASP A 100 5.61 -3.70 -10.18
C ASP A 100 5.87 -5.20 -9.97
N ARG A 101 5.87 -5.99 -11.07
CA ARG A 101 6.24 -7.42 -11.12
C ARG A 101 7.63 -7.71 -10.54
N LYS A 102 8.50 -6.70 -10.46
CA LYS A 102 9.83 -6.78 -9.83
C LYS A 102 9.84 -6.46 -8.33
N GLY A 103 8.68 -6.21 -7.72
CA GLY A 103 8.53 -5.81 -6.33
C GLY A 103 9.01 -4.39 -6.02
N ARG A 104 8.98 -3.51 -7.03
CA ARG A 104 9.31 -2.09 -6.89
C ARG A 104 8.04 -1.29 -6.68
N LEU A 105 8.11 -0.25 -5.84
CA LEU A 105 7.00 0.68 -5.69
C LEU A 105 6.88 1.53 -6.94
N GLU A 106 5.66 1.68 -7.45
CA GLU A 106 5.35 2.41 -8.66
C GLU A 106 4.14 3.30 -8.41
N VAL A 107 4.11 4.45 -9.09
CA VAL A 107 3.08 5.46 -8.92
C VAL A 107 2.20 5.43 -10.17
N HIS A 108 0.94 5.10 -9.99
CA HIS A 108 -0.05 5.08 -11.06
C HIS A 108 -0.95 6.30 -10.95
N LYS A 109 -1.12 7.03 -12.05
CA LYS A 109 -2.06 8.14 -12.10
C LYS A 109 -3.50 7.62 -12.07
N LEU A 110 -4.33 8.25 -11.24
CA LEU A 110 -5.76 8.00 -11.18
C LEU A 110 -6.51 9.09 -11.96
N GLU A 111 -7.59 8.69 -12.63
CA GLU A 111 -8.49 9.61 -13.33
C GLU A 111 -9.37 10.42 -12.36
N ASP A 112 -9.69 9.84 -11.20
CA ASP A 112 -10.58 10.41 -10.20
C ASP A 112 -9.83 10.67 -8.89
N VAL A 113 -10.05 11.86 -8.34
CA VAL A 113 -9.43 12.37 -7.11
C VAL A 113 -10.08 11.76 -5.85
N GLY A 114 -11.31 11.24 -5.97
CA GLY A 114 -12.06 10.60 -4.89
C GLY A 114 -11.88 9.09 -4.75
N ALA A 115 -10.78 8.53 -5.27
CA ALA A 115 -10.64 7.08 -5.36
C ALA A 115 -10.61 6.39 -3.99
N ASN A 116 -11.50 5.40 -3.81
CA ASN A 116 -11.54 4.55 -2.61
C ASN A 116 -10.24 3.77 -2.42
N LYS A 117 -9.89 3.48 -1.17
CA LYS A 117 -8.69 2.72 -0.79
C LYS A 117 -9.01 1.26 -0.51
N LEU A 118 -8.16 0.35 -0.97
CA LEU A 118 -8.18 -1.05 -0.55
C LEU A 118 -7.33 -1.22 0.71
N CYS A 119 -7.91 -1.82 1.75
CA CYS A 119 -7.17 -2.20 2.95
C CYS A 119 -7.44 -3.66 3.27
N ARG A 120 -6.37 -4.45 3.46
CA ARG A 120 -6.50 -5.82 3.99
C ARG A 120 -6.61 -5.79 5.51
N ILE A 121 -7.48 -6.62 6.07
CA ILE A 121 -7.56 -6.87 7.50
C ILE A 121 -6.40 -7.79 7.91
N ASN A 122 -5.43 -7.30 8.66
CA ASN A 122 -4.35 -8.13 9.17
C ASN A 122 -4.77 -8.92 10.41
N GLY A 123 -5.67 -8.37 11.22
CA GLY A 123 -6.18 -9.03 12.40
C GLY A 123 -7.37 -8.31 13.01
N LYS A 124 -7.99 -8.97 13.98
CA LYS A 124 -9.05 -8.38 14.79
C LYS A 124 -8.73 -8.52 16.27
N THR A 125 -9.14 -7.55 17.05
CA THR A 125 -8.92 -7.53 18.50
C THR A 125 -10.20 -7.08 19.19
N ILE A 126 -10.61 -7.81 20.22
CA ILE A 126 -11.75 -7.41 21.06
C ILE A 126 -11.22 -6.43 22.12
N ILE A 127 -11.78 -5.23 22.14
CA ILE A 127 -11.39 -4.18 23.09
C ILE A 127 -12.26 -4.25 24.33
N LYS A 128 -11.79 -3.64 25.42
CA LYS A 128 -12.60 -3.36 26.60
C LYS A 128 -13.93 -2.72 26.17
N GLY A 129 -15.05 -3.28 26.64
CA GLY A 129 -16.39 -2.89 26.22
C GLY A 129 -17.00 -3.78 25.12
N GLY A 130 -16.31 -4.85 24.70
CA GLY A 130 -16.86 -5.87 23.80
C GLY A 130 -16.90 -5.48 22.33
N ALA A 131 -16.46 -4.27 21.98
CA ALA A 131 -16.34 -3.82 20.60
C ALA A 131 -15.20 -4.53 19.87
N VAL A 132 -15.41 -4.86 18.60
CA VAL A 132 -14.40 -5.48 17.73
C VAL A 132 -13.65 -4.39 16.97
N GLN A 133 -12.34 -4.37 17.11
CA GLN A 133 -11.43 -3.54 16.33
C GLN A 133 -10.81 -4.36 15.21
N LEU A 134 -10.90 -3.83 13.99
CA LEU A 134 -10.22 -4.33 12.81
C LEU A 134 -8.89 -3.58 12.66
N ASN A 135 -7.80 -4.34 12.57
CA ASN A 135 -6.46 -3.81 12.38
C ASN A 135 -6.10 -3.99 10.90
N LEU A 136 -5.93 -2.87 10.19
CA LEU A 136 -5.68 -2.86 8.75
C LEU A 136 -4.18 -2.91 8.42
N ASN A 137 -3.88 -3.18 7.15
CA ASN A 137 -2.52 -3.26 6.62
C ASN A 137 -1.74 -1.94 6.71
N ASP A 138 -2.42 -0.80 6.59
CA ASP A 138 -1.85 0.54 6.72
C ASP A 138 -1.74 1.01 8.19
N GLY A 139 -1.99 0.12 9.16
CA GLY A 139 -1.97 0.45 10.58
C GLY A 139 -3.16 1.30 11.05
N THR A 140 -4.15 1.58 10.19
CA THR A 140 -5.41 2.17 10.61
C THR A 140 -6.23 1.13 11.40
N ASN A 141 -6.90 1.59 12.45
CA ASN A 141 -7.82 0.80 13.24
C ASN A 141 -9.25 1.29 13.00
N LEU A 142 -10.17 0.36 12.72
CA LEU A 142 -11.60 0.65 12.57
C LEU A 142 -12.41 -0.17 13.56
N LEU A 143 -13.48 0.42 14.09
CA LEU A 143 -14.49 -0.33 14.81
C LEU A 143 -15.43 -1.00 13.80
N GLY A 144 -15.71 -2.28 13.99
CA GLY A 144 -16.53 -3.05 13.07
C GLY A 144 -17.32 -4.16 13.73
N SER A 145 -18.07 -4.90 12.92
CA SER A 145 -18.77 -6.12 13.33
C SER A 145 -17.80 -7.30 13.40
N ASN A 146 -18.23 -8.39 14.03
CA ASN A 146 -17.51 -9.65 14.07
C ASN A 146 -17.56 -10.44 12.73
N ASP A 147 -18.38 -9.97 11.78
CA ASP A 147 -18.58 -10.60 10.47
C ASP A 147 -17.33 -10.54 9.59
N TYR A 148 -16.48 -9.55 9.81
CA TYR A 148 -15.21 -9.39 9.09
C TYR A 148 -14.17 -10.40 9.58
N LYS A 149 -13.55 -11.12 8.65
CA LYS A 149 -12.48 -12.08 8.95
C LYS A 149 -11.10 -11.49 8.64
N PRO A 150 -10.05 -11.92 9.36
CA PRO A 150 -8.68 -11.62 8.95
C PRO A 150 -8.43 -12.09 7.51
N LYS A 151 -7.60 -11.35 6.78
CA LYS A 151 -7.22 -11.51 5.35
C LYS A 151 -8.27 -11.08 4.33
N ASP A 152 -9.51 -10.83 4.77
CA ASP A 152 -10.48 -10.15 3.92
C ASP A 152 -9.98 -8.73 3.58
N SER A 153 -10.46 -8.22 2.46
CA SER A 153 -10.19 -6.86 2.01
C SER A 153 -11.42 -5.97 2.20
N LEU A 154 -11.18 -4.74 2.60
CA LEU A 154 -12.18 -3.69 2.75
C LEU A 154 -11.88 -2.57 1.77
N ILE A 155 -12.93 -2.07 1.13
CA ILE A 155 -12.87 -0.82 0.37
C ILE A 155 -13.35 0.29 1.29
N LEU A 156 -12.47 1.26 1.53
CA LEU A 156 -12.74 2.41 2.37
C LEU A 156 -12.95 3.66 1.53
N SER A 157 -13.94 4.47 1.89
CA SER A 157 -14.07 5.82 1.36
C SER A 157 -12.97 6.72 1.94
N LEU A 158 -12.47 7.66 1.14
CA LEU A 158 -11.56 8.70 1.60
C LEU A 158 -12.25 10.05 1.47
N PRO A 159 -12.19 10.96 2.46
CA PRO A 159 -11.37 10.90 3.68
C PRO A 159 -12.02 10.20 4.89
N ASP A 160 -13.33 9.91 4.84
CA ASP A 160 -14.11 9.53 6.02
C ASP A 160 -13.80 8.13 6.58
N LYS A 161 -13.13 7.28 5.79
CA LYS A 161 -12.76 5.90 6.12
C LYS A 161 -13.96 4.99 6.44
N ASN A 162 -15.11 5.26 5.83
CA ASN A 162 -16.27 4.39 5.95
C ASN A 162 -16.10 3.14 5.09
N ILE A 163 -16.59 1.99 5.57
CA ILE A 163 -16.53 0.73 4.83
C ILE A 163 -17.59 0.76 3.74
N VAL A 164 -17.15 0.83 2.49
CA VAL A 164 -18.02 0.85 1.29
C VAL A 164 -18.33 -0.58 0.85
N LYS A 165 -17.31 -1.43 0.80
CA LYS A 165 -17.43 -2.81 0.32
C LYS A 165 -16.52 -3.74 1.12
N HIS A 166 -16.98 -4.98 1.28
CA HIS A 166 -16.22 -6.07 1.88
C HIS A 166 -16.03 -7.16 0.84
N ILE A 167 -14.77 -7.58 0.67
CA ILE A 167 -14.38 -8.63 -0.27
C ILE A 167 -13.75 -9.74 0.57
N LYS A 168 -14.33 -10.94 0.49
CA LYS A 168 -13.90 -12.07 1.28
C LYS A 168 -12.67 -12.73 0.69
N TYR A 169 -11.85 -13.29 1.56
CA TYR A 169 -10.75 -14.17 1.18
C TYR A 169 -11.28 -15.59 0.93
N GLU A 170 -11.69 -15.86 -0.31
CA GLU A 170 -12.32 -17.12 -0.74
C GLU A 170 -11.74 -17.60 -2.08
N VAL A 171 -11.84 -18.91 -2.33
CA VAL A 171 -11.43 -19.53 -3.60
C VAL A 171 -12.29 -18.98 -4.73
N GLY A 172 -11.66 -18.63 -5.85
CA GLY A 172 -12.27 -18.03 -7.03
C GLY A 172 -12.12 -16.51 -7.09
N ASN A 173 -11.77 -15.85 -5.98
CA ASN A 173 -11.59 -14.39 -5.97
C ASN A 173 -10.23 -13.96 -6.55
N LEU A 174 -10.20 -12.76 -7.10
CA LEU A 174 -9.03 -12.12 -7.68
C LEU A 174 -8.16 -11.48 -6.58
N ALA A 175 -6.86 -11.77 -6.59
CA ALA A 175 -5.92 -11.26 -5.61
C ALA A 175 -4.63 -10.72 -6.24
N MET A 176 -4.06 -9.71 -5.59
CA MET A 176 -2.72 -9.17 -5.83
C MET A 176 -1.73 -9.83 -4.88
N ILE A 177 -0.56 -10.16 -5.40
CA ILE A 177 0.56 -10.61 -4.59
C ILE A 177 1.44 -9.42 -4.21
N VAL A 178 1.63 -9.23 -2.91
CA VAL A 178 2.34 -8.08 -2.33
C VAL A 178 3.79 -8.40 -1.93
N GLY A 179 4.16 -9.67 -1.92
CA GLY A 179 5.48 -10.11 -1.48
C GLY A 179 5.94 -11.44 -2.07
N GLY A 180 7.22 -11.74 -1.89
CA GLY A 180 7.85 -12.94 -2.43
C GLY A 180 8.30 -12.78 -3.89
N ARG A 181 8.50 -13.91 -4.57
CA ARG A 181 9.02 -13.93 -5.95
C ARG A 181 8.00 -13.40 -6.97
N HIS A 182 6.72 -13.62 -6.72
CA HIS A 182 5.59 -13.29 -7.59
C HIS A 182 4.96 -11.92 -7.25
N THR A 183 5.72 -11.02 -6.63
CA THR A 183 5.21 -9.70 -6.21
C THR A 183 4.72 -8.89 -7.42
N GLY A 184 3.57 -8.23 -7.30
CA GLY A 184 2.98 -7.41 -8.36
C GLY A 184 2.15 -8.20 -9.38
N GLU A 185 2.13 -9.53 -9.29
CA GLU A 185 1.25 -10.34 -10.11
C GLU A 185 -0.20 -10.30 -9.57
N ILE A 186 -1.15 -10.45 -10.47
CA ILE A 186 -2.58 -10.53 -10.18
C ILE A 186 -3.06 -11.88 -10.69
N GLY A 187 -3.82 -12.60 -9.88
CA GLY A 187 -4.35 -13.91 -10.25
C GLY A 187 -5.53 -14.32 -9.39
N THR A 188 -6.20 -15.40 -9.78
CA THR A 188 -7.34 -15.95 -9.05
C THR A 188 -6.88 -16.99 -8.04
N ILE A 189 -7.48 -16.98 -6.85
CA ILE A 189 -7.18 -17.95 -5.80
C ILE A 189 -7.79 -19.29 -6.19
N LYS A 190 -6.97 -20.33 -6.37
CA LYS A 190 -7.42 -21.70 -6.70
C LYS A 190 -7.61 -22.57 -5.46
N GLU A 191 -6.64 -22.54 -4.57
CA GLU A 191 -6.63 -23.42 -3.40
C GLU A 191 -5.94 -22.72 -2.23
N ILE A 192 -6.50 -22.92 -1.03
CA ILE A 192 -5.96 -22.38 0.22
C ILE A 192 -5.50 -23.56 1.08
N ASN A 193 -4.19 -23.79 1.08
CA ASN A 193 -3.55 -24.89 1.78
C ASN A 193 -3.24 -24.49 3.22
N THR A 194 -4.17 -24.81 4.13
CA THR A 194 -4.00 -24.56 5.56
C THR A 194 -3.34 -25.76 6.23
N VAL A 195 -2.11 -25.59 6.69
CA VAL A 195 -1.35 -26.65 7.36
C VAL A 195 -1.32 -26.37 8.86
N ARG A 196 -1.68 -27.37 9.67
CA ARG A 196 -1.56 -27.29 11.15
C ARG A 196 -0.10 -27.48 11.58
N SER A 197 0.76 -26.55 11.20
CA SER A 197 2.19 -26.54 11.53
C SER A 197 2.66 -25.12 11.82
N SER A 198 3.90 -24.98 12.28
CA SER A 198 4.59 -23.68 12.37
C SER A 198 4.94 -23.09 11.00
N LYS A 199 4.83 -23.88 9.93
CA LYS A 199 5.00 -23.42 8.56
C LYS A 199 3.86 -22.46 8.18
N HIS A 200 4.20 -21.45 7.40
CA HIS A 200 3.20 -20.56 6.82
C HIS A 200 2.24 -21.34 5.91
N ASN A 201 0.96 -20.98 5.97
CA ASN A 201 -0.04 -21.47 5.03
C ASN A 201 0.28 -20.99 3.62
N THR A 202 0.00 -21.83 2.63
CA THR A 202 0.24 -21.52 1.22
C THR A 202 -1.06 -21.38 0.45
N VAL A 203 -0.99 -20.67 -0.66
CA VAL A 203 -2.11 -20.35 -1.52
C VAL A 203 -1.66 -20.57 -2.96
N ALA A 204 -2.40 -21.43 -3.66
CA ALA A 204 -2.20 -21.62 -5.10
C ALA A 204 -2.96 -20.53 -5.85
N ILE A 205 -2.24 -19.78 -6.69
CA ILE A 205 -2.78 -18.68 -7.48
C ILE A 205 -2.65 -19.03 -8.96
N SER A 206 -3.71 -18.75 -9.72
CA SER A 206 -3.74 -18.86 -11.17
C SER A 206 -3.66 -17.47 -11.80
N GLY A 207 -2.51 -17.12 -12.35
CA GLY A 207 -2.32 -15.92 -13.18
C GLY A 207 -1.94 -16.32 -14.60
N ASP A 208 -0.89 -15.67 -15.11
CA ASP A 208 -0.23 -16.05 -16.38
C ASP A 208 0.28 -17.52 -16.33
N TYR A 209 0.66 -17.99 -15.14
CA TYR A 209 1.01 -19.36 -14.81
C TYR A 209 0.50 -19.70 -13.41
N GLU A 210 0.51 -20.98 -13.08
CA GLU A 210 0.17 -21.45 -11.73
C GLU A 210 1.40 -21.37 -10.83
N PHE A 211 1.23 -20.78 -9.65
CA PHE A 211 2.29 -20.71 -8.65
C PHE A 211 1.72 -20.69 -7.23
N GLU A 212 2.59 -20.98 -6.26
CA GLU A 212 2.26 -20.96 -4.84
C GLU A 212 2.89 -19.76 -4.14
N THR A 213 2.12 -19.13 -3.25
CA THR A 213 2.61 -18.07 -2.36
C THR A 213 2.18 -18.30 -0.92
N ILE A 214 2.76 -17.52 -0.01
CA ILE A 214 2.35 -17.49 1.39
C ILE A 214 1.09 -16.63 1.51
N GLU A 215 0.14 -17.08 2.33
CA GLU A 215 -1.13 -16.41 2.59
C GLU A 215 -0.97 -14.92 2.99
N ASP A 216 0.07 -14.61 3.76
CA ASP A 216 0.37 -13.24 4.21
C ASP A 216 0.73 -12.27 3.08
N PHE A 217 1.07 -12.76 1.88
CA PHE A 217 1.35 -11.92 0.71
C PHE A 217 0.15 -11.69 -0.18
N VAL A 218 -0.98 -12.34 0.09
CA VAL A 218 -2.17 -12.26 -0.76
C VAL A 218 -3.08 -11.12 -0.28
N VAL A 219 -3.46 -10.23 -1.19
CA VAL A 219 -4.46 -9.17 -0.96
C VAL A 219 -5.57 -9.30 -1.99
N VAL A 220 -6.79 -9.56 -1.54
CA VAL A 220 -7.94 -9.71 -2.45
C VAL A 220 -8.35 -8.35 -3.00
N ILE A 221 -8.52 -8.24 -4.31
CA ILE A 221 -8.88 -6.99 -5.00
C ILE A 221 -10.33 -7.00 -5.49
N GLY A 222 -10.91 -8.18 -5.70
CA GLY A 222 -12.27 -8.33 -6.19
C GLY A 222 -12.65 -9.78 -6.41
N GLU A 223 -13.86 -10.02 -6.92
CA GLU A 223 -14.34 -11.37 -7.24
C GLU A 223 -13.82 -11.81 -8.60
N LYS A 224 -14.28 -11.18 -9.68
CA LYS A 224 -13.86 -11.48 -11.06
C LYS A 224 -13.02 -10.36 -11.68
N GLU A 225 -13.38 -9.12 -11.38
CA GLU A 225 -12.68 -7.93 -11.82
C GLU A 225 -12.16 -7.16 -10.61
N PRO A 226 -11.08 -6.38 -10.75
CA PRO A 226 -10.63 -5.49 -9.68
C PRO A 226 -11.75 -4.50 -9.32
N ASP A 227 -12.23 -4.53 -8.08
CA ASP A 227 -13.24 -3.57 -7.59
C ASP A 227 -12.67 -2.15 -7.44
N ILE A 228 -11.37 -2.01 -7.68
CA ILE A 228 -10.63 -0.78 -7.55
C ILE A 228 -9.83 -0.55 -8.82
N LYS A 229 -9.90 0.69 -9.32
CA LYS A 229 -9.05 1.15 -10.42
C LYS A 229 -7.58 1.06 -10.00
N LEU A 230 -6.86 0.07 -10.52
CA LEU A 230 -5.43 -0.06 -10.26
C LEU A 230 -4.60 1.05 -10.96
N GLY A 231 -5.21 1.80 -11.88
CA GLY A 231 -4.57 2.87 -12.64
C GLY A 231 -3.94 2.35 -13.93
N GLY A 232 -3.98 3.16 -14.99
CA GLY A 232 -3.63 2.73 -16.36
C GLY A 232 -2.27 3.23 -16.85
N GLU A 233 -1.77 4.34 -16.31
CA GLU A 233 -0.51 4.96 -16.75
C GLU A 233 0.51 4.97 -15.61
N VAL A 234 1.64 4.32 -15.86
CA VAL A 234 2.86 4.47 -15.06
C VAL A 234 3.41 5.87 -15.35
N VAL A 235 3.64 6.66 -14.31
CA VAL A 235 4.39 7.90 -14.44
C VAL A 235 5.88 7.52 -14.53
N GLU A 236 6.44 7.58 -15.75
CA GLU A 236 7.89 7.44 -15.99
C GLU A 236 8.67 8.71 -15.64
#